data_AF-A0ABD6IA75-F1
#
_entry.id   AF-A0ABD6IA75-F1
#
_cell.length_a   1.000
_cell.length_b   1.000
_cell.length_c   1.000
_cell.angle_alpha   90.00
_cell.angle_beta   90.00
_cell.angle_gamma   90.00
#
_symmetry.space_group_name_H-M   'P 1'
#
loop_
_entity.id
_entity.type
_entity.pdbx_description
1 polymer ?
#
loop_
_entity_poly.entity_id
_entity_poly.type
_entity_poly.pdbx_seq_one_letter_code
_entity_poly.pdbx_strand_id
1 'polypeptide(L)'
;MNERKHEVSNISSQPSPTVCITPPGVSVVNNMMMARFHRGPSALTYVWFYYQVRNHGPWDYKQRGSQYAAFSNFNYGAVGAAAGIPAQILLRGAGAAQILAGTSRAEFADYPGPNSYGDDPQDQTWIRAGIDDAKRSDF
;
A
#
# COMPACT_ATOMS: atom_id res chain seq x y z
N MET A 1 27.14 10.19 40.46
CA MET A 1 27.72 10.61 39.17
C MET A 1 28.09 9.37 38.37
N ASN A 2 27.21 8.87 37.49
CA ASN A 2 27.57 8.57 36.11
C ASN A 2 26.30 8.24 35.32
N GLU A 3 26.07 9.04 34.30
CA GLU A 3 24.90 9.02 33.41
C GLU A 3 24.96 7.78 32.51
N ARG A 4 23.91 6.95 32.51
CA ARG A 4 23.69 5.99 31.43
C ARG A 4 22.84 6.63 30.35
N LYS A 5 23.53 7.31 29.41
CA LYS A 5 23.02 7.57 28.07
C LYS A 5 22.98 6.24 27.33
N HIS A 6 21.81 5.61 27.24
CA HIS A 6 21.57 4.56 26.26
C HIS A 6 20.49 5.04 25.29
N GLU A 7 21.00 5.50 24.15
CA GLU A 7 20.61 4.98 22.84
C GLU A 7 19.14 5.14 22.47
N VAL A 8 18.86 6.32 21.89
CA VAL A 8 17.70 6.58 21.04
C VAL A 8 17.79 5.63 19.85
N SER A 9 17.20 4.44 19.99
CA SER A 9 17.11 3.46 18.91
C SER A 9 16.07 3.94 17.90
N ASN A 10 16.57 4.32 16.73
CA ASN A 10 15.90 4.46 15.43
C ASN A 10 14.42 4.05 15.43
N ILE A 11 13.54 5.00 15.73
CA ILE A 11 12.15 4.94 15.26
C ILE A 11 12.23 5.19 13.76
N SER A 12 12.21 4.11 12.98
CA SER A 12 11.88 4.16 11.57
C SER A 12 10.57 4.94 11.45
N SER A 13 10.65 6.15 10.93
CA SER A 13 9.52 7.05 10.70
C SER A 13 8.67 6.48 9.56
N GLN A 14 7.96 5.39 9.84
CA GLN A 14 6.92 4.87 8.97
C GLN A 14 5.86 5.97 8.80
N PRO A 15 5.50 6.36 7.57
CA PRO A 15 4.53 7.42 7.36
C PRO A 15 3.16 6.95 7.83
N SER A 16 2.67 7.56 8.91
CA SER A 16 1.32 7.36 9.41
C SER A 16 0.29 7.81 8.35
N PRO A 17 -0.92 7.20 8.30
CA PRO A 17 -2.00 7.56 7.36
C PRO A 17 -2.38 9.05 7.40
N THR A 18 -2.04 9.77 8.48
CA THR A 18 -2.22 11.22 8.66
C THR A 18 -1.41 12.09 7.69
N VAL A 19 -0.49 11.53 6.90
CA VAL A 19 0.38 12.28 5.96
C VAL A 19 -0.18 12.32 4.53
N CYS A 20 -1.08 11.41 4.14
CA CYS A 20 -1.63 11.40 2.79
C CYS A 20 -2.93 12.22 2.67
N ILE A 21 -3.06 13.00 1.58
CA ILE A 21 -4.31 13.71 1.28
C ILE A 21 -5.36 12.66 0.91
N THR A 22 -6.41 12.55 1.73
CA THR A 22 -7.52 11.61 1.48
C THR A 22 -8.56 12.27 0.56
N PRO A 23 -9.07 11.59 -0.48
CA PRO A 23 -10.15 12.12 -1.30
C PRO A 23 -11.41 12.40 -0.44
N PRO A 24 -12.16 13.49 -0.69
CA PRO A 24 -13.40 13.77 0.02
C PRO A 24 -14.37 12.57 0.00
N GLY A 25 -14.92 12.23 1.16
CA GLY A 25 -15.89 11.14 1.32
C GLY A 25 -15.31 9.72 1.29
N VAL A 26 -13.99 9.56 1.26
CA VAL A 26 -13.33 8.24 1.28
C VAL A 26 -12.80 7.93 2.68
N SER A 27 -12.96 6.68 3.12
CA SER A 27 -12.42 6.16 4.38
C SER A 27 -11.71 4.83 4.14
N VAL A 28 -10.40 4.79 4.42
CA VAL A 28 -9.62 3.55 4.31
C VAL A 28 -10.15 2.46 5.23
N VAL A 29 -10.63 2.82 6.42
CA VAL A 29 -11.23 1.88 7.36
C VAL A 29 -12.49 1.26 6.75
N ASN A 30 -13.38 2.05 6.13
CA ASN A 30 -14.57 1.50 5.47
C ASN A 30 -14.18 0.55 4.32
N ASN A 31 -13.13 0.87 3.58
CA ASN A 31 -12.65 0.00 2.51
C ASN A 31 -12.07 -1.33 3.07
N MET A 32 -11.26 -1.28 4.13
CA MET A 32 -10.78 -2.48 4.83
C MET A 32 -11.94 -3.30 5.42
N MET A 33 -12.96 -2.61 5.95
CA MET A 33 -14.18 -3.26 6.44
C MET A 33 -14.94 -4.01 5.36
N MET A 34 -14.94 -3.52 4.13
CA MET A 34 -15.50 -4.22 2.97
C MET A 34 -14.61 -5.39 2.52
N ALA A 35 -13.29 -5.20 2.57
CA ALA A 35 -12.32 -6.19 2.14
C ALA A 35 -12.24 -7.43 3.06
N ARG A 36 -12.40 -7.26 4.38
CA ARG A 36 -12.27 -8.36 5.36
C ARG A 36 -13.21 -9.54 5.18
N PHE A 37 -14.28 -9.38 4.39
CA PHE A 37 -15.20 -10.47 4.10
C PHE A 37 -14.61 -11.55 3.18
N HIS A 38 -13.48 -11.27 2.50
CA HIS A 38 -12.83 -12.21 1.58
C HIS A 38 -11.94 -13.25 2.30
N ARG A 39 -11.47 -12.95 3.52
CA ARG A 39 -10.82 -13.89 4.46
C ARG A 39 -9.67 -14.76 3.92
N GLY A 40 -8.97 -14.33 2.87
CA GLY A 40 -7.81 -15.04 2.35
C GLY A 40 -7.65 -15.06 0.83
N PRO A 41 -6.54 -15.62 0.32
CA PRO A 41 -6.13 -15.53 -1.08
C PRO A 41 -6.82 -16.55 -1.98
N SER A 42 -8.16 -16.47 -2.08
CA SER A 42 -8.91 -17.28 -3.04
C SER A 42 -8.87 -16.67 -4.45
N ALA A 43 -9.13 -17.48 -5.48
CA ALA A 43 -9.27 -16.98 -6.85
C ALA A 43 -10.35 -15.89 -6.95
N LEU A 44 -11.47 -16.06 -6.23
CA LEU A 44 -12.54 -15.05 -6.15
C LEU A 44 -12.06 -13.76 -5.48
N THR A 45 -11.25 -13.87 -4.42
CA THR A 45 -10.64 -12.72 -3.74
C THR A 45 -9.75 -11.93 -4.70
N TYR A 46 -8.90 -12.61 -5.46
CA TYR A 46 -8.02 -11.95 -6.42
C TYR A 46 -8.78 -11.26 -7.55
N VAL A 47 -9.80 -11.92 -8.12
CA VAL A 47 -10.64 -11.33 -9.17
C VAL A 47 -11.37 -10.11 -8.64
N TRP A 48 -12.02 -10.22 -7.48
CA TRP A 48 -12.71 -9.09 -6.85
C TRP A 48 -11.74 -7.94 -6.57
N PHE A 49 -10.60 -8.22 -5.94
CA PHE A 49 -9.61 -7.20 -5.58
C PHE A 49 -9.08 -6.48 -6.82
N TYR A 50 -8.76 -7.23 -7.89
CA TYR A 50 -8.37 -6.65 -9.18
C TYR A 50 -9.41 -5.67 -9.71
N TYR A 51 -10.70 -6.01 -9.69
CA TYR A 51 -11.76 -5.10 -10.15
C TYR A 51 -11.91 -3.85 -9.27
N GLN A 52 -11.57 -3.92 -7.98
CA GLN A 52 -11.58 -2.73 -7.13
C GLN A 52 -10.44 -1.76 -7.46
N VAL A 53 -9.24 -2.26 -7.74
CA VAL A 53 -7.99 -1.47 -7.77
C VAL A 53 -7.42 -1.21 -9.17
N ARG A 54 -7.94 -1.86 -10.21
CA ARG A 54 -7.51 -1.64 -11.60
C ARG A 54 -7.72 -0.18 -12.03
N ASN A 55 -7.09 0.21 -13.15
CA ASN A 55 -7.33 1.50 -13.78
C ASN A 55 -8.84 1.77 -13.97
N HIS A 56 -9.29 2.94 -13.53
CA HIS A 56 -10.71 3.35 -13.45
C HIS A 56 -11.59 2.49 -12.52
N GLY A 57 -10.98 1.70 -11.65
CA GLY A 57 -11.67 0.94 -10.61
C GLY A 57 -12.17 1.86 -9.48
N PRO A 58 -13.09 1.36 -8.63
CA PRO A 58 -13.63 2.10 -7.49
C PRO A 58 -12.58 2.70 -6.54
N TRP A 59 -11.43 2.04 -6.41
CA TRP A 59 -10.32 2.43 -5.53
C TRP A 59 -9.10 2.98 -6.27
N ASP A 60 -9.22 3.27 -7.58
CA ASP A 60 -8.22 4.03 -8.33
C ASP A 60 -8.41 5.53 -8.07
N TYR A 61 -7.95 5.98 -6.90
CA TYR A 61 -8.12 7.36 -6.46
C TYR A 61 -7.25 8.35 -7.24
N LYS A 62 -6.22 7.87 -7.96
CA LYS A 62 -5.40 8.68 -8.87
C LYS A 62 -6.27 9.34 -9.96
N GLN A 63 -7.40 8.73 -10.35
CA GLN A 63 -8.36 9.30 -11.30
C GLN A 63 -9.10 10.54 -10.77
N ARG A 64 -9.21 10.69 -9.45
CA ARG A 64 -9.84 11.86 -8.83
C ARG A 64 -8.88 13.04 -8.72
N GLY A 65 -7.60 12.81 -8.95
CA GLY A 65 -6.54 13.80 -8.85
C GLY A 65 -5.19 13.15 -8.52
N SER A 66 -4.12 13.64 -9.15
CA SER A 66 -2.76 13.12 -8.94
C SER A 66 -2.27 13.28 -7.50
N GLN A 67 -2.80 14.26 -6.76
CA GLN A 67 -2.53 14.47 -5.33
C GLN A 67 -2.96 13.28 -4.45
N TYR A 68 -3.81 12.37 -4.95
CA TYR A 68 -4.28 11.19 -4.24
C TYR A 68 -3.43 9.94 -4.50
N ALA A 69 -2.32 10.03 -5.22
CA ALA A 69 -1.48 8.87 -5.53
C ALA A 69 -0.98 8.12 -4.28
N ALA A 70 -0.44 8.85 -3.30
CA ALA A 70 -0.01 8.28 -2.03
C ALA A 70 -1.16 7.55 -1.30
N PHE A 71 -2.34 8.18 -1.22
CA PHE A 71 -3.52 7.57 -0.62
C PHE A 71 -3.98 6.33 -1.40
N SER A 72 -3.94 6.35 -2.74
CA SER A 72 -4.32 5.21 -3.58
C SER A 72 -3.44 3.99 -3.31
N ASN A 73 -2.13 4.19 -3.20
CA ASN A 73 -1.16 3.13 -2.92
C ASN A 73 -1.28 2.63 -1.47
N PHE A 74 -1.47 3.54 -0.51
CA PHE A 74 -1.76 3.18 0.87
C PHE A 74 -3.03 2.32 0.98
N ASN A 75 -4.12 2.77 0.34
CA ASN A 75 -5.38 2.04 0.34
C ASN A 75 -5.23 0.66 -0.31
N TYR A 76 -4.52 0.54 -1.43
CA TYR A 76 -4.23 -0.75 -2.07
C TYR A 76 -3.57 -1.75 -1.10
N GLY A 77 -2.55 -1.31 -0.35
CA GLY A 77 -1.90 -2.13 0.66
C GLY A 77 -2.84 -2.52 1.80
N ALA A 78 -3.56 -1.54 2.36
CA ALA A 78 -4.45 -1.73 3.49
C ALA A 78 -5.61 -2.69 3.19
N VAL A 79 -6.32 -2.46 2.07
CA VAL A 79 -7.47 -3.27 1.69
C VAL A 79 -7.07 -4.65 1.20
N GLY A 80 -5.90 -4.79 0.57
CA GLY A 80 -5.36 -6.09 0.16
C GLY A 80 -5.00 -6.95 1.36
N ALA A 81 -4.33 -6.35 2.35
CA ALA A 81 -4.00 -7.03 3.60
C ALA A 81 -5.28 -7.43 4.36
N ALA A 82 -6.25 -6.51 4.49
CA ALA A 82 -7.55 -6.81 5.11
C ALA A 82 -8.33 -7.91 4.37
N ALA A 83 -8.19 -8.04 3.04
CA ALA A 83 -8.77 -9.15 2.29
C ALA A 83 -8.09 -10.50 2.55
N GLY A 84 -6.97 -10.53 3.29
CA GLY A 84 -6.14 -11.69 3.54
C GLY A 84 -5.16 -12.01 2.40
N ILE A 85 -4.87 -11.06 1.51
CA ILE A 85 -3.88 -11.25 0.44
C ILE A 85 -2.47 -11.09 1.04
N PRO A 86 -1.55 -12.05 0.81
CA PRO A 86 -0.19 -11.94 1.33
C PRO A 86 0.55 -10.70 0.83
N ALA A 87 1.28 -10.04 1.72
CA ALA A 87 2.03 -8.81 1.42
C ALA A 87 2.92 -8.92 0.17
N GLN A 88 3.61 -10.06 -0.01
CA GLN A 88 4.46 -10.28 -1.18
C GLN A 88 3.70 -10.28 -2.50
N ILE A 89 2.44 -10.76 -2.51
CA ILE A 89 1.59 -10.73 -3.68
C ILE A 89 1.15 -9.30 -3.99
N LEU A 90 0.81 -8.51 -2.97
CA LEU A 90 0.45 -7.10 -3.15
C LEU A 90 1.61 -6.29 -3.73
N LEU A 91 2.80 -6.41 -3.15
CA LEU A 91 3.98 -5.65 -3.58
C LEU A 91 4.41 -6.01 -5.01
N ARG A 92 4.39 -7.31 -5.37
CA ARG A 92 4.71 -7.76 -6.73
C ARG A 92 3.62 -7.42 -7.74
N GLY A 93 2.36 -7.46 -7.31
CA GLY A 93 1.21 -7.09 -8.16
C GLY A 93 1.25 -5.61 -8.57
N ALA A 94 1.62 -4.71 -7.64
CA ALA A 94 1.80 -3.30 -7.94
C ALA A 94 2.94 -3.05 -8.93
N GLY A 95 4.11 -3.68 -8.71
CA GLY A 95 5.23 -3.60 -9.65
C GLY A 95 4.90 -4.15 -11.03
N ALA A 96 4.20 -5.28 -11.11
CA ALA A 96 3.73 -5.83 -12.38
C ALA A 96 2.77 -4.86 -13.10
N ALA A 97 1.84 -4.23 -12.38
CA ALA A 97 0.92 -3.25 -12.95
C ALA A 97 1.66 -2.02 -13.51
N GLN A 98 2.65 -1.51 -12.79
CA GLN A 98 3.50 -0.39 -13.21
C GLN A 98 4.33 -0.73 -14.46
N ILE A 99 4.91 -1.93 -14.51
CA ILE A 99 5.63 -2.42 -15.69
C ILE A 99 4.69 -2.52 -16.89
N LEU A 100 3.50 -3.10 -16.72
CA LEU A 100 2.51 -3.25 -17.79
C LEU A 100 1.95 -1.91 -18.28
N ALA A 101 1.85 -0.91 -17.39
CA ALA A 101 1.47 0.46 -17.73
C ALA A 101 2.58 1.23 -18.46
N GLY A 102 3.80 0.68 -18.55
CA GLY A 102 4.94 1.34 -19.17
C GLY A 102 5.49 2.52 -18.36
N THR A 103 5.15 2.61 -17.07
CA THR A 103 5.60 3.69 -16.17
C THR A 103 6.77 3.29 -15.29
N SER A 104 7.18 2.02 -15.34
CA SER A 104 8.39 1.53 -14.67
C SER A 104 9.66 2.13 -15.31
N ARG A 105 10.67 2.39 -14.48
CA ARG A 105 11.98 2.93 -14.90
C ARG A 105 13.10 2.02 -14.43
N ALA A 106 14.18 1.92 -15.22
CA ALA A 106 15.33 1.09 -14.89
C ALA A 106 15.95 1.47 -13.53
N GLU A 107 15.98 2.77 -13.20
CA GLU A 107 16.47 3.31 -11.93
C GLU A 107 15.73 2.77 -10.69
N PHE A 108 14.52 2.23 -10.85
CA PHE A 108 13.78 1.62 -9.73
C PHE A 108 14.37 0.28 -9.29
N ALA A 109 15.14 -0.39 -10.17
CA ALA A 109 15.86 -1.62 -9.83
C ALA A 109 17.10 -1.35 -8.95
N ASP A 110 17.71 -0.16 -9.10
CA ASP A 110 18.93 0.25 -8.41
C ASP A 110 18.66 1.11 -7.15
N TYR A 111 17.39 1.29 -6.77
CA TYR A 111 17.03 2.13 -5.63
C TYR A 111 17.57 1.55 -4.31
N PRO A 112 18.30 2.32 -3.49
CA PRO A 112 18.80 1.88 -2.20
C PRO A 112 17.63 1.77 -1.20
N GLY A 113 17.02 0.60 -1.12
CA GLY A 113 15.86 0.36 -0.25
C GLY A 113 15.26 -1.03 -0.41
N PRO A 114 14.08 -1.28 0.18
CA PRO A 114 13.35 -2.52 -0.01
C PRO A 114 13.04 -2.73 -1.50
N ASN A 115 13.19 -3.96 -1.99
CA ASN A 115 12.93 -4.29 -3.40
C ASN A 115 11.57 -3.74 -3.86
N SER A 116 11.59 -2.92 -4.89
CA SER A 116 10.42 -2.25 -5.47
C SER A 116 9.63 -3.15 -6.42
N TYR A 117 10.20 -4.30 -6.82
CA TYR A 117 9.61 -5.22 -7.80
C TYR A 117 9.25 -4.55 -9.14
N GLY A 118 9.97 -3.49 -9.51
CA GLY A 118 9.74 -2.70 -10.73
C GLY A 118 8.68 -1.60 -10.58
N ASP A 119 8.17 -1.39 -9.37
CA ASP A 119 7.29 -0.27 -9.00
C ASP A 119 8.11 0.98 -8.61
N ASP A 120 7.44 2.13 -8.47
CA ASP A 120 8.07 3.32 -7.88
C ASP A 120 8.39 3.04 -6.40
N PRO A 121 9.63 3.27 -5.92
CA PRO A 121 10.00 3.06 -4.52
C PRO A 121 9.14 3.83 -3.50
N GLN A 122 8.62 5.00 -3.88
CA GLN A 122 7.69 5.77 -3.06
C GLN A 122 6.31 5.08 -3.00
N ASP A 123 5.80 4.59 -4.13
CA ASP A 123 4.54 3.84 -4.19
C ASP A 123 4.61 2.60 -3.30
N GLN A 124 5.72 1.87 -3.37
CA GLN A 124 6.00 0.71 -2.55
C GLN A 124 6.11 1.01 -1.05
N THR A 125 6.59 2.21 -0.68
CA THR A 125 6.60 2.67 0.72
C THR A 125 5.18 2.84 1.24
N TRP A 126 4.29 3.45 0.45
CA TRP A 126 2.88 3.63 0.82
C TRP A 126 2.12 2.31 0.87
N ILE A 127 2.37 1.38 -0.06
CA ILE A 127 1.75 0.04 -0.03
C ILE A 127 2.15 -0.70 1.24
N ARG A 128 3.43 -0.66 1.64
CA ARG A 128 3.90 -1.26 2.91
C ARG A 128 3.24 -0.61 4.11
N ALA A 129 3.18 0.72 4.15
CA ALA A 129 2.52 1.45 5.23
C ALA A 129 1.03 1.05 5.37
N GLY A 130 0.31 0.88 4.25
CA GLY A 130 -1.07 0.41 4.26
C GLY A 130 -1.20 -1.03 4.78
N ILE A 131 -0.34 -1.94 4.32
CA ILE A 131 -0.29 -3.32 4.81
C ILE A 131 -0.08 -3.37 6.33
N ASP A 132 0.85 -2.56 6.84
CA ASP A 132 1.17 -2.55 8.27
C ASP A 132 0.08 -1.87 9.11
N ASP A 133 -0.61 -0.86 8.57
CA ASP A 133 -1.77 -0.26 9.24
C ASP A 133 -2.94 -1.24 9.38
N ALA A 134 -3.20 -2.07 8.36
CA ALA A 134 -4.23 -3.11 8.42
C ALA A 134 -3.92 -4.13 9.53
N LYS A 135 -2.69 -4.66 9.57
CA LYS A 135 -2.26 -5.60 10.62
C LYS A 135 -2.36 -5.00 12.02
N ARG A 136 -1.93 -3.74 12.19
CA ARG A 136 -1.97 -3.04 13.49
C ARG A 136 -3.39 -2.74 13.94
N SER A 137 -4.33 -2.68 13.00
CA SER A 137 -5.76 -2.45 13.23
C SER A 137 -6.56 -3.76 13.36
N ASP A 138 -5.89 -4.91 13.46
CA ASP A 138 -6.49 -6.25 13.65
C ASP A 138 -7.44 -6.67 12.51
N PHE A 139 -7.06 -6.33 11.26
CA PHE A 139 -7.71 -6.79 10.02
C PHE A 139 -7.00 -7.98 9.39
#